data_AF-E7G8P3-F1
#
_entry.id   AF-E7G8P3-F1
#
_cell.length_a   1.000
_cell.length_b   1.000
_cell.length_c   1.000
_cell.angle_alpha   90.00
_cell.angle_beta   90.00
_cell.angle_gamma   90.00
#
_symmetry.space_group_name_H-M   'P 1'
#
loop_
_entity.id
_entity.type
_entity.pdbx_description
1 polymer ?
#
loop_
_entity_poly.entity_id
_entity_poly.type
_entity_poly.pdbx_seq_one_letter_code
_entity_poly.pdbx_strand_id
1 'polypeptide(L)'
;MFHKVSKIIKVCAYLFLFGNIISQGYSIAINTSYLNTGQLMGVESMILMLWSCFISFLISSLIYGAGEIIEYYEKANSKISDDLTK
;
A
#
# COMPACT_ATOMS: atom_id res chain seq x y z
N MET A 1 23.73 2.83 -8.50
CA MET A 1 23.18 3.50 -7.29
C MET A 1 21.64 3.50 -7.25
N PHE A 2 20.95 3.44 -8.40
CA PHE A 2 19.49 3.50 -8.44
C PHE A 2 18.76 2.27 -7.84
N HIS A 3 19.30 1.04 -7.92
CA HIS A 3 18.66 -0.18 -7.39
C HIS A 3 18.10 -0.15 -5.94
N LYS A 4 18.49 0.85 -5.14
CA LYS A 4 17.92 1.07 -3.80
C LYS A 4 16.58 1.82 -3.84
N VAL A 5 16.34 2.67 -4.82
CA VAL A 5 15.17 3.57 -4.89
C VAL A 5 13.89 2.78 -5.18
N SER A 6 13.89 1.93 -6.22
CA SER A 6 12.76 1.01 -6.51
C SER A 6 12.39 0.15 -5.30
N LYS A 7 13.40 -0.40 -4.61
CA LYS A 7 13.21 -1.24 -3.43
C LYS A 7 12.60 -0.47 -2.26
N ILE A 8 13.03 0.77 -2.02
CA ILE A 8 12.44 1.66 -1.01
C ILE A 8 10.97 1.96 -1.33
N ILE A 9 10.66 2.31 -2.58
CA ILE A 9 9.28 2.64 -3.01
C ILE A 9 8.35 1.45 -2.79
N LYS A 10 8.77 0.23 -3.14
CA LYS A 10 8.00 -0.99 -2.89
C LYS A 10 7.76 -1.23 -1.39
N VAL A 11 8.77 -1.02 -0.55
CA VAL A 11 8.62 -1.12 0.92
C VAL A 11 7.65 -0.07 1.45
N CYS A 12 7.72 1.17 0.95
CA CYS A 12 6.78 2.22 1.31
C CYS A 12 5.33 1.87 0.92
N ALA A 13 5.11 1.23 -0.24
CA ALA A 13 3.78 0.76 -0.64
C ALA A 13 3.20 -0.25 0.36
N TYR A 14 4.01 -1.17 0.87
CA TYR A 14 3.60 -2.12 1.89
C TYR A 14 3.34 -1.45 3.24
N LEU A 15 4.24 -0.58 3.70
CA LEU A 15 4.06 0.16 4.95
C LEU A 15 2.78 1.01 4.93
N PHE A 16 2.49 1.67 3.81
CA PHE A 16 1.26 2.42 3.60
C PHE A 16 0.02 1.52 3.69
N LEU A 17 0.05 0.35 3.06
CA LEU A 17 -1.07 -0.59 3.07
C LEU A 17 -1.37 -1.10 4.49
N PHE A 18 -0.36 -1.65 5.16
CA PHE A 18 -0.53 -2.20 6.51
C PHE A 18 -0.87 -1.12 7.52
N GLY A 19 -0.24 0.07 7.43
CA GLY A 19 -0.55 1.21 8.29
C GLY A 19 -2.02 1.63 8.18
N ASN A 20 -2.56 1.72 6.96
CA ASN A 20 -3.97 2.08 6.76
C ASN A 20 -4.93 0.99 7.25
N ILE A 21 -4.64 -0.29 7.01
CA ILE A 21 -5.49 -1.39 7.48
C ILE A 21 -5.58 -1.38 9.02
N ILE A 22 -4.45 -1.22 9.72
CA ILE A 22 -4.39 -1.18 11.18
C ILE A 22 -5.16 0.04 11.72
N SER A 23 -4.92 1.22 11.13
CA SER A 23 -5.59 2.46 11.52
C SER A 23 -7.12 2.35 11.44
N GLN A 24 -7.63 1.77 10.35
CA GLN A 24 -9.06 1.62 10.15
C GLN A 24 -9.68 0.56 11.06
N GLY A 25 -9.00 -0.58 11.25
CA GLY A 25 -9.43 -1.59 12.21
C GLY A 25 -9.53 -1.02 13.62
N TYR A 26 -8.57 -0.18 14.03
CA TYR A 26 -8.57 0.46 15.34
C TYR A 26 -9.70 1.48 15.50
N SER A 27 -9.94 2.33 14.50
CA SER A 27 -11.03 3.32 14.52
C SER A 27 -12.40 2.67 14.66
N ILE A 28 -12.61 1.51 14.03
CA ILE A 28 -13.87 0.78 14.11
C ILE A 28 -14.00 0.05 15.44
N ALA A 29 -12.95 -0.62 15.93
CA ALA A 29 -12.98 -1.25 17.25
C ALA A 29 -13.37 -0.25 18.35
N ILE A 30 -12.84 0.99 18.25
CA ILE A 30 -13.24 2.11 19.09
C ILE A 30 -14.73 2.44 18.88
N ASN A 31 -15.16 2.78 17.66
CA ASN A 31 -16.53 3.19 17.41
C ASN A 31 -17.56 2.11 17.81
N THR A 32 -17.28 0.83 17.56
CA THR A 32 -18.12 -0.30 17.99
C THR A 32 -18.14 -0.48 19.51
N SER A 33 -17.05 -0.18 20.21
CA SER A 33 -17.01 -0.22 21.67
C SER A 33 -17.80 0.92 22.32
N TYR A 34 -17.85 2.10 21.68
CA TYR A 34 -18.56 3.28 22.18
C TYR A 34 -20.07 3.26 21.86
N LEU A 35 -20.47 2.65 20.74
CA LEU A 35 -21.87 2.56 20.30
C LEU A 35 -22.45 1.20 20.72
N ASN A 36 -23.13 1.17 21.86
CA ASN A 36 -23.89 0.01 22.36
C ASN A 36 -25.17 -0.28 21.52
N THR A 37 -25.10 -0.12 20.19
CA THR A 37 -26.27 0.04 19.31
C THR A 37 -26.20 -0.82 18.07
N GLY A 38 -27.11 -1.79 18.00
CA GLY A 38 -27.83 -2.24 16.79
C GLY A 38 -27.01 -2.97 15.71
N GLN A 39 -27.42 -4.20 15.37
CA GLN A 39 -26.89 -5.00 14.25
C GLN A 39 -26.74 -4.22 12.93
N LEU A 40 -27.59 -3.21 12.69
CA LEU A 40 -27.56 -2.38 11.47
C LEU A 40 -26.30 -1.49 11.36
N MET A 41 -25.87 -0.84 12.44
CA MET A 41 -24.67 0.03 12.43
C MET A 41 -23.37 -0.78 12.29
N GLY A 42 -23.36 -2.02 12.81
CA GLY A 42 -22.24 -2.94 12.66
C GLY A 42 -22.01 -3.33 11.19
N VAL A 43 -23.07 -3.62 10.44
CA VAL A 43 -22.96 -4.00 9.02
C VAL A 43 -22.48 -2.83 8.16
N GLU A 44 -23.03 -1.64 8.34
CA GLU A 44 -22.59 -0.45 7.59
C GLU A 44 -21.11 -0.11 7.86
N SER A 45 -20.68 -0.20 9.13
CA SER A 45 -19.29 0.05 9.52
C SER A 45 -18.32 -0.98 8.90
N MET A 46 -18.72 -2.25 8.84
CA MET A 46 -17.93 -3.32 8.20
C MET A 46 -17.83 -3.14 6.68
N ILE A 47 -18.90 -2.71 6.01
CA ILE A 47 -18.90 -2.45 4.56
C ILE A 47 -17.99 -1.26 4.24
N LEU A 48 -18.07 -0.17 5.01
CA LEU A 48 -17.19 1.00 4.86
C LEU A 48 -15.72 0.62 5.07
N MET A 49 -15.43 -0.27 6.03
CA MET A 49 -14.08 -0.80 6.25
C MET A 49 -13.57 -1.56 5.04
N LEU A 50 -14.34 -2.51 4.52
CA LEU A 50 -13.98 -3.31 3.35
C LEU A 50 -13.71 -2.40 2.15
N TRP A 51 -14.57 -1.41 1.94
CA TRP A 51 -14.40 -0.43 0.87
C TRP A 51 -13.12 0.37 1.03
N SER A 52 -12.85 0.88 2.23
CA SER A 52 -11.70 1.73 2.48
C SER A 52 -10.37 0.95 2.49
N CYS A 53 -10.39 -0.31 2.94
CA CYS A 53 -9.27 -1.26 2.77
C CYS A 53 -9.03 -1.56 1.29
N PHE A 54 -10.09 -1.72 0.49
CA PHE A 54 -9.99 -1.93 -0.95
C PHE A 54 -9.37 -0.71 -1.67
N ILE A 55 -9.80 0.51 -1.33
CA ILE A 55 -9.17 1.74 -1.85
C ILE A 55 -7.71 1.84 -1.43
N SER A 56 -7.39 1.54 -0.17
CA SER A 56 -6.00 1.54 0.32
C SER A 56 -5.13 0.52 -0.42
N PHE A 57 -5.69 -0.64 -0.75
CA PHE A 57 -5.05 -1.65 -1.58
C PHE A 57 -4.79 -1.14 -3.00
N LEU A 58 -5.77 -0.49 -3.65
CA LEU A 58 -5.58 0.08 -4.99
C LEU A 58 -4.45 1.13 -5.00
N ILE A 59 -4.42 2.03 -4.03
CA ILE A 59 -3.37 3.05 -3.91
C ILE A 59 -2.01 2.41 -3.67
N SER A 60 -1.93 1.42 -2.77
CA SER A 60 -0.69 0.67 -2.53
C SER A 60 -0.21 -0.03 -3.80
N SER A 61 -1.12 -0.64 -4.56
CA SER A 61 -0.80 -1.29 -5.84
C SER A 61 -0.26 -0.31 -6.88
N LEU A 62 -0.79 0.91 -6.93
CA LEU A 62 -0.27 1.97 -7.81
C LEU A 62 1.15 2.39 -7.42
N ILE A 63 1.40 2.59 -6.13
CA ILE A 63 2.74 2.95 -5.62
C ILE A 63 3.74 1.82 -5.89
N TYR A 64 3.34 0.56 -5.67
CA TYR A 64 4.16 -0.60 -5.98
C TYR A 64 4.47 -0.70 -7.47
N GLY A 65 3.47 -0.48 -8.32
CA GLY A 65 3.63 -0.44 -9.78
C GLY A 65 4.61 0.63 -10.24
N ALA A 66 4.58 1.82 -9.64
CA ALA A 66 5.58 2.86 -9.89
C ALA A 66 7.00 2.39 -9.51
N GLY A 67 7.14 1.68 -8.39
CA GLY A 67 8.41 1.07 -7.98
C GLY A 67 8.92 0.00 -8.97
N GLU A 68 8.04 -0.81 -9.55
CA GLU A 68 8.37 -1.77 -10.62
C GLU A 68 8.87 -1.08 -11.90
N ILE A 69 8.16 -0.04 -12.36
CA ILE A 69 8.55 0.72 -13.55
C ILE A 69 9.96 1.30 -13.34
N ILE A 70 10.22 1.88 -12.18
CA ILE A 70 11.54 2.42 -11.85
C ILE A 70 12.59 1.29 -11.84
N GLU A 71 12.30 0.13 -11.23
CA GLU A 71 13.22 -1.01 -11.24
C GLU A 71 13.56 -1.49 -12.66
N TYR A 72 12.58 -1.46 -13.57
CA TYR A 72 12.79 -1.80 -14.98
C TYR A 72 13.79 -0.84 -15.64
N TYR A 73 13.62 0.47 -15.47
CA TYR A 73 14.57 1.47 -15.98
C TYR A 73 15.96 1.33 -15.34
N GLU A 74 16.03 1.02 -14.05
CA GLU A 74 17.30 0.80 -13.35
C GLU A 74 18.09 -0.36 -13.92
N LYS A 75 17.42 -1.49 -14.21
CA LYS A 75 18.03 -2.68 -14.83
C LYS A 75 18.44 -2.40 -16.27
N ALA A 76 17.65 -1.66 -17.03
CA ALA A 76 18.01 -1.26 -18.38
C ALA A 76 19.29 -0.40 -18.39
N ASN A 77 19.38 0.58 -17.48
CA ASN A 77 20.54 1.46 -17.38
C ASN A 77 21.81 0.73 -16.89
N SER A 78 21.69 -0.22 -15.95
CA SER A 78 22.85 -1.01 -15.52
C SER A 78 23.39 -1.87 -16.65
N LYS A 79 22.50 -2.45 -17.46
CA LYS A 79 22.88 -3.32 -18.57
C LYS A 79 23.58 -2.55 -19.69
N ILE A 80 23.14 -1.32 -19.97
CA ILE A 80 23.79 -0.40 -20.92
C ILE A 80 25.17 0.02 -20.40
N SER A 81 25.27 0.34 -19.10
CA SER A 81 26.54 0.70 -18.46
C SER A 81 27.57 -0.42 -18.52
N ASP A 82 27.17 -1.68 -18.31
CA ASP A 82 28.07 -2.84 -18.36
C ASP A 82 28.56 -3.17 -19.79
N ASP A 83 27.77 -2.81 -20.80
CA ASP A 83 28.15 -3.01 -22.21
C ASP A 83 29.10 -1.92 -22.71
N LEU A 84 29.02 -0.71 -22.14
CA LEU A 84 29.90 0.44 -22.45
C LEU A 84 31.29 0.36 -21.76
N THR A 85 31.48 -0.49 -20.76
CA THR A 85 32.74 -0.67 -20.02
C THR A 85 33.54 -1.92 -20.42
N LYS A 86 33.10 -2.65 -21.45
CA LYS A 86 33.86 -3.74 -22.11
C LYS A 86 34.62 -3.25 -23.33
#